data_AF-A0A645IYL3-F1
#
_entry.id   AF-A0A645IYL3-F1
#
_cell.length_a   1.000
_cell.length_b   1.000
_cell.length_c   1.000
_cell.angle_alpha   90.00
_cell.angle_beta   90.00
_cell.angle_gamma   90.00
#
_symmetry.space_group_name_H-M   'P 1'
#
loop_
_entity.id
_entity.type
_entity.pdbx_description
1 polymer ?
#
loop_
_entity_poly.entity_id
_entity_poly.type
_entity_poly.pdbx_seq_one_letter_code
_entity_poly.pdbx_strand_id
1 'polypeptide(L)'
;MMQITENMGKGYSIAIMEMEGHEAGRRSASITMDLRTPIGAQQEELELMLNETAAAFGVGLNVIEYVPPHEVHKSDPVIRAFRTAIRDVTGEPPRVLAKQGTCDFNVLSTWGCPMGAFGPGDSKYDHSSNEQIEIKEFLRGIEVVKGALPKVMEAIR
;
A
#
# COMPACT_ATOMS: atom_id res chain seq x y z
N MET A 1 17.71 -17.09 -16.41
CA MET A 1 16.89 -15.88 -16.18
C MET A 1 17.46 -15.24 -14.92
N MET A 2 18.40 -14.31 -15.08
CA MET A 2 18.96 -13.57 -13.95
C MET A 2 17.80 -12.76 -13.37
N GLN A 3 17.42 -13.03 -12.14
CA GLN A 3 16.28 -12.38 -11.51
C GLN A 3 16.59 -10.88 -11.46
N ILE A 4 15.79 -10.04 -12.11
CA ILE A 4 15.89 -8.57 -12.02
C ILE A 4 15.93 -8.10 -10.54
N THR A 5 15.41 -8.92 -9.63
CA THR A 5 15.41 -8.72 -8.19
C THR A 5 16.74 -8.99 -7.47
N GLU A 6 17.73 -9.65 -8.08
CA GLU A 6 19.02 -9.97 -7.42
C GLU A 6 19.77 -8.72 -6.97
N ASN A 7 19.66 -7.62 -7.73
CA ASN A 7 20.31 -6.35 -7.43
C ASN A 7 19.50 -5.44 -6.49
N MET A 8 18.23 -5.77 -6.21
CA MET A 8 17.33 -4.86 -5.47
C MET A 8 17.30 -5.12 -3.96
N GLY A 9 17.85 -6.25 -3.49
CA GLY A 9 17.81 -6.61 -2.07
C GLY A 9 16.46 -7.19 -1.61
N LYS A 10 16.27 -7.33 -0.29
CA LYS A 10 15.06 -7.96 0.29
C LYS A 10 13.90 -6.96 0.38
N GLY A 11 12.68 -7.43 0.07
CA GLY A 11 11.44 -6.67 0.29
C GLY A 11 10.89 -5.95 -0.94
N TYR A 12 11.62 -5.95 -2.06
CA TYR A 12 11.10 -5.51 -3.35
C TYR A 12 10.31 -6.63 -4.04
N SER A 13 9.27 -6.26 -4.78
CA SER A 13 8.50 -7.18 -5.62
C SER A 13 8.22 -6.54 -6.96
N ILE A 14 8.42 -7.28 -8.06
CA ILE A 14 8.09 -6.83 -9.41
C ILE A 14 6.99 -7.71 -9.98
N ALA A 15 6.00 -7.09 -10.62
CA ALA A 15 5.06 -7.76 -11.50
C ALA A 15 5.15 -7.15 -12.91
N ILE A 16 5.14 -8.00 -13.94
CA ILE A 16 4.94 -7.55 -15.31
C ILE A 16 3.45 -7.30 -15.49
N MET A 17 3.10 -6.09 -15.89
CA MET A 17 1.72 -5.65 -16.11
C MET A 17 1.31 -5.85 -17.57
N GLU A 18 2.23 -5.58 -18.49
CA GLU A 18 1.98 -5.63 -19.93
C GLU A 18 3.28 -5.87 -20.69
N MET A 19 3.19 -6.55 -21.83
CA MET A 19 4.28 -6.73 -22.77
C MET A 19 3.74 -6.55 -24.18
N GLU A 20 4.39 -5.71 -24.98
CA GLU A 20 4.02 -5.48 -26.36
C GLU A 20 5.24 -5.64 -27.27
N GLY A 21 4.99 -6.10 -28.50
CA GLY A 21 5.98 -6.18 -29.57
C GLY A 21 5.42 -5.56 -30.83
N HIS A 22 6.26 -4.80 -31.54
CA HIS A 22 5.88 -4.14 -32.78
C HIS A 22 6.92 -4.41 -33.87
N GLU A 23 6.45 -4.73 -35.07
CA GLU A 23 7.29 -4.95 -36.24
C GLU A 23 6.74 -4.16 -37.43
N ALA A 24 7.42 -3.07 -37.77
CA ALA A 24 7.11 -2.21 -38.93
C ALA A 24 8.40 -1.64 -39.53
N GLY A 25 9.13 -2.47 -40.28
CA GLY A 25 10.46 -2.14 -40.82
C GLY A 25 11.59 -2.14 -39.79
N ARG A 26 11.27 -1.96 -38.50
CA ARG A 26 12.13 -2.24 -37.34
C ARG A 26 11.33 -3.02 -36.29
N ARG A 27 12.05 -3.76 -35.44
CA ARG A 27 11.50 -4.48 -34.30
C ARG A 27 11.69 -3.68 -33.01
N SER A 28 10.62 -3.53 -32.24
CA SER A 28 10.66 -2.97 -30.89
C SER A 28 9.79 -3.79 -29.94
N ALA A 29 10.12 -3.75 -28.66
CA ALA A 29 9.30 -4.33 -27.61
C ALA A 29 9.30 -3.42 -26.39
N SER A 30 8.20 -3.40 -25.65
CA SER A 30 8.03 -2.69 -24.39
C SER A 30 7.53 -3.65 -23.31
N ILE A 31 7.92 -3.39 -22.07
CA ILE A 31 7.44 -4.11 -20.90
C ILE A 31 7.04 -3.05 -19.88
N THR A 32 5.80 -3.08 -19.43
CA THR A 32 5.31 -2.27 -18.31
C THR A 32 5.38 -3.12 -17.05
N MET A 33 5.97 -2.59 -15.98
CA MET A 33 6.16 -3.32 -14.72
C MET A 33 5.65 -2.49 -13.54
N ASP A 34 5.01 -3.15 -12.57
CA ASP A 34 4.70 -2.60 -11.25
C ASP A 34 5.81 -3.05 -10.28
N LEU A 35 6.45 -2.07 -9.63
CA LEU A 35 7.50 -2.31 -8.65
C LEU A 35 7.01 -1.86 -7.27
N ARG A 36 6.90 -2.82 -6.36
CA ARG A 36 6.61 -2.57 -4.94
C ARG A 36 7.92 -2.42 -4.19
N THR A 37 8.01 -1.33 -3.43
CA THR A 37 9.18 -0.99 -2.64
C THR A 37 8.93 -1.27 -1.15
N PRO A 38 9.97 -1.68 -0.40
CA PRO A 38 9.86 -1.80 1.05
C PRO A 38 9.76 -0.42 1.71
N ILE A 39 9.25 -0.39 2.94
CA ILE A 39 9.32 0.83 3.76
C ILE A 39 10.78 1.26 3.93
N GLY A 40 11.03 2.56 3.79
CA GLY A 40 12.37 3.16 3.91
C GLY A 40 13.16 3.21 2.61
N ALA A 41 12.66 2.62 1.51
CA ALA A 41 13.26 2.78 0.20
C ALA A 41 13.30 4.27 -0.19
N GLN A 42 14.49 4.74 -0.58
CA GLN A 42 14.69 6.11 -1.04
C GLN A 42 14.46 6.21 -2.55
N GLN A 43 13.83 7.28 -3.00
CA GLN A 43 13.49 7.46 -4.41
C GLN A 43 14.76 7.57 -5.26
N GLU A 44 15.75 8.34 -4.80
CA GLU A 44 16.98 8.59 -5.54
C GLU A 44 17.80 7.31 -5.73
N GLU A 45 17.86 6.45 -4.71
CA GLU A 45 18.53 5.15 -4.78
C GLU A 45 17.81 4.21 -5.77
N LEU A 46 16.48 4.23 -5.75
CA LEU A 46 15.66 3.44 -6.65
C LEU A 46 15.84 3.87 -8.11
N GLU A 47 15.76 5.18 -8.36
CA GLU A 47 15.94 5.73 -9.70
C GLU A 47 17.34 5.44 -10.23
N LEU A 48 18.38 5.57 -9.40
CA LEU A 48 19.74 5.21 -9.78
C LEU A 48 19.83 3.73 -10.19
N MET A 49 19.31 2.83 -9.36
CA MET A 49 19.32 1.40 -9.62
C MET A 49 18.56 1.01 -10.91
N LEU A 50 17.40 1.62 -11.15
CA LEU A 50 16.62 1.36 -12.36
C LEU A 50 17.34 1.87 -13.61
N ASN A 51 17.95 3.05 -13.54
CA ASN A 51 18.72 3.62 -14.65
C ASN A 51 19.97 2.79 -14.97
N GLU A 52 20.73 2.37 -13.95
CA GLU A 52 21.90 1.50 -14.12
C GLU A 52 21.51 0.16 -14.75
N THR A 53 20.39 -0.42 -14.30
CA THR A 53 19.86 -1.67 -14.87
C THR A 53 19.47 -1.48 -16.34
N ALA A 54 18.71 -0.43 -16.66
CA ALA A 54 18.30 -0.14 -18.04
C ALA A 54 19.51 0.07 -18.97
N ALA A 55 20.51 0.82 -18.49
CA ALA A 55 21.76 1.05 -19.21
C ALA A 55 22.55 -0.25 -19.45
N ALA A 56 22.63 -1.13 -18.46
CA ALA A 56 23.31 -2.43 -18.58
C ALA A 56 22.69 -3.34 -19.65
N PHE A 57 21.37 -3.22 -19.88
CA PHE A 57 20.66 -3.95 -20.94
C PHE A 57 20.51 -3.16 -22.25
N GLY A 58 20.97 -1.90 -22.30
CA GLY A 58 20.85 -1.04 -23.49
C GLY A 58 19.40 -0.71 -23.85
N VAL A 59 18.51 -0.61 -22.87
CA VAL A 59 17.08 -0.32 -23.06
C VAL A 59 16.71 1.06 -22.52
N GLY A 60 15.64 1.65 -23.06
CA GLY A 60 15.05 2.87 -22.50
C GLY A 60 14.23 2.56 -21.26
N LEU A 61 14.22 3.48 -20.29
CA LEU A 61 13.41 3.45 -19.09
C LEU A 61 12.52 4.69 -19.05
N ASN A 62 11.26 4.50 -18.67
CA ASN A 62 10.34 5.60 -18.36
C ASN A 62 9.57 5.25 -17.08
N VAL A 63 9.67 6.11 -16.06
CA VAL A 63 8.88 5.98 -14.82
C VAL A 63 7.52 6.61 -15.08
N ILE A 64 6.47 5.79 -15.09
CA ILE A 64 5.09 6.24 -15.37
C ILE A 64 4.48 6.89 -14.13
N GLU A 65 4.64 6.26 -12.97
CA GLU A 65 4.11 6.71 -11.69
C GLU A 65 5.06 6.30 -10.57
N TYR A 66 5.21 7.17 -9.57
CA TYR A 66 5.89 6.87 -8.32
C TYR A 66 5.03 7.32 -7.14
N VAL A 67 4.79 6.39 -6.22
CA VAL A 67 4.07 6.64 -4.98
C VAL A 67 4.94 6.19 -3.82
N PRO A 68 5.40 7.11 -2.94
CA PRO A 68 6.30 6.75 -1.85
C PRO A 68 5.71 5.70 -0.90
N PRO A 69 6.53 4.77 -0.38
CA PRO A 69 6.12 3.88 0.68
C PRO A 69 5.84 4.69 1.96
N HIS A 70 4.72 4.41 2.63
CA HIS A 70 4.33 5.11 3.85
C HIS A 70 3.82 4.14 4.92
N GLU A 71 4.23 4.37 6.16
CA GLU A 71 3.70 3.69 7.33
C GLU A 71 3.61 4.65 8.52
N VAL A 72 2.78 4.29 9.50
CA VAL A 72 2.72 4.94 10.80
C VAL A 72 2.95 3.92 11.91
N HIS A 73 3.57 4.35 13.00
CA HIS A 73 3.79 3.47 14.14
C HIS A 73 2.47 3.13 14.83
N LYS A 74 2.40 1.97 15.49
CA LYS A 74 1.21 1.52 16.26
C LYS A 74 0.79 2.44 17.42
N SER A 75 1.62 3.43 17.76
CA SER A 75 1.34 4.49 18.74
C SER A 75 0.73 5.74 18.13
N ASP A 76 0.52 5.78 16.82
CA ASP A 76 -0.19 6.85 16.15
C ASP A 76 -1.54 7.10 16.85
N PRO A 77 -1.93 8.36 17.09
CA PRO A 77 -3.19 8.73 17.73
C PRO A 77 -4.42 8.02 17.14
N VAL A 78 -4.53 7.96 15.81
CA VAL A 78 -5.66 7.32 15.13
C VAL A 78 -5.64 5.82 15.35
N ILE A 79 -4.47 5.19 15.19
CA ILE A 79 -4.32 3.74 15.40
C ILE A 79 -4.66 3.36 16.84
N ARG A 80 -4.20 4.12 17.85
CA ARG A 80 -4.52 3.86 19.26
C ARG A 80 -6.01 4.02 19.57
N ALA A 81 -6.64 5.06 19.03
CA ALA A 81 -8.06 5.32 19.22
C ALA A 81 -8.91 4.15 18.68
N PHE A 82 -8.64 3.70 17.46
CA PHE A 82 -9.35 2.58 16.86
C PHE A 82 -9.06 1.25 17.57
N ARG A 83 -7.82 0.97 17.96
CA ARG A 83 -7.49 -0.25 18.74
C ARG A 83 -8.26 -0.33 20.05
N THR A 84 -8.41 0.80 20.72
CA THR A 84 -9.17 0.91 21.97
C THR A 84 -10.65 0.69 21.70
N ALA A 85 -11.23 1.42 20.73
CA ALA A 85 -12.65 1.30 20.40
C ALA A 85 -13.04 -0.10 19.91
N ILE A 86 -12.18 -0.75 19.10
CA ILE A 86 -12.41 -2.14 18.68
C ILE A 86 -12.48 -3.05 19.90
N ARG A 87 -11.48 -2.98 20.80
CA ARG A 87 -11.48 -3.80 22.02
C ARG A 87 -12.69 -3.54 22.91
N ASP A 88 -13.11 -2.28 23.05
CA ASP A 88 -14.27 -1.92 23.88
C ASP A 88 -15.58 -2.51 23.31
N VAL A 89 -15.70 -2.60 21.98
CA VAL A 89 -16.90 -3.11 21.30
C VAL A 89 -16.88 -4.64 21.14
N THR A 90 -15.73 -5.25 20.89
CA THR A 90 -15.61 -6.70 20.59
C THR A 90 -15.15 -7.53 21.78
N GLY A 91 -14.57 -6.90 22.81
CA GLY A 91 -13.89 -7.57 23.91
C GLY A 91 -12.45 -8.00 23.61
N GLU A 92 -11.99 -7.88 22.36
CA GLU A 92 -10.69 -8.40 21.92
C GLU A 92 -9.85 -7.33 21.21
N PRO A 93 -8.52 -7.28 21.45
CA PRO A 93 -7.65 -6.35 20.74
C PRO A 93 -7.55 -6.74 19.26
N PRO A 94 -7.63 -5.77 18.33
CA PRO A 94 -7.44 -6.07 16.92
C PRO A 94 -5.98 -6.39 16.61
N ARG A 95 -5.78 -7.18 15.57
CA ARG A 95 -4.47 -7.29 14.92
C ARG A 95 -4.21 -6.04 14.10
N VAL A 96 -3.08 -5.38 14.36
CA VAL A 96 -2.61 -4.26 13.52
C VAL A 96 -1.89 -4.83 12.32
N LEU A 97 -2.29 -4.41 11.13
CA LEU A 97 -1.70 -4.83 9.86
C LEU A 97 -1.03 -3.63 9.18
N ALA A 98 0.16 -3.85 8.62
CA ALA A 98 0.68 -2.97 7.59
C ALA A 98 0.01 -3.38 6.27
N LYS A 99 -0.84 -2.51 5.72
CA LYS A 99 -1.50 -2.76 4.45
C LYS A 99 -0.43 -2.89 3.37
N GLN A 100 -0.40 -4.05 2.73
CA GLN A 100 0.48 -4.30 1.59
C GLN A 100 -0.19 -3.72 0.35
N GLY A 101 0.57 -2.97 -0.45
CA GLY A 101 0.05 -2.24 -1.60
C GLY A 101 -0.16 -0.75 -1.34
N THR A 102 -0.56 -0.03 -2.39
CA THR A 102 -0.80 1.41 -2.34
C THR A 102 -2.22 1.68 -1.86
N CYS A 103 -2.40 2.68 -1.01
CA CYS A 103 -3.70 3.27 -0.73
C CYS A 103 -3.59 4.80 -0.68
N ASP A 104 -4.72 5.48 -0.48
CA ASP A 104 -4.78 6.93 -0.36
C ASP A 104 -3.79 7.48 0.68
N PHE A 105 -3.42 6.68 1.70
CA PHE A 105 -2.46 7.12 2.72
C PHE A 105 -1.09 7.42 2.16
N ASN A 106 -0.65 6.69 1.14
CA ASN A 106 0.64 6.97 0.52
C ASN A 106 0.65 8.38 -0.09
N VAL A 107 -0.43 8.72 -0.81
CA VAL A 107 -0.59 10.02 -1.47
C VAL A 107 -0.79 11.14 -0.45
N LEU A 108 -1.63 10.90 0.56
CA LEU A 108 -1.98 11.87 1.59
C LEU A 108 -0.92 12.01 2.70
N SER A 109 0.09 11.13 2.74
CA SER A 109 1.17 11.14 3.75
C SER A 109 1.83 12.50 3.95
N THR A 110 1.92 13.28 2.87
CA THR A 110 2.49 14.63 2.84
C THR A 110 1.74 15.64 3.71
N TRP A 111 0.51 15.36 4.11
CA TRP A 111 -0.26 16.21 5.02
C TRP A 111 0.26 16.20 6.45
N GLY A 112 1.10 15.22 6.81
CA GLY A 112 1.73 15.14 8.13
C GLY A 112 0.75 14.95 9.29
N CYS A 113 -0.46 14.46 9.01
CA CYS A 113 -1.46 14.20 10.03
C CYS A 113 -1.47 12.71 10.46
N PRO A 114 -1.89 12.42 11.71
CA PRO A 114 -2.17 11.05 12.14
C PRO A 114 -3.19 10.37 11.22
N MET A 115 -2.93 9.13 10.82
CA MET A 115 -3.75 8.39 9.86
C MET A 115 -3.88 6.91 10.25
N GLY A 116 -5.00 6.28 9.88
CA GLY A 116 -5.26 4.88 10.19
C GLY A 116 -6.44 4.34 9.40
N ALA A 117 -6.30 3.13 8.85
CA ALA A 117 -7.33 2.50 8.03
C ALA A 117 -8.12 1.50 8.87
N PHE A 118 -9.45 1.58 8.77
CA PHE A 118 -10.37 0.66 9.42
C PHE A 118 -11.55 0.38 8.49
N GLY A 119 -11.96 -0.89 8.42
CA GLY A 119 -13.16 -1.32 7.72
C GLY A 119 -13.73 -2.58 8.38
N PRO A 120 -15.06 -2.68 8.59
CA PRO A 120 -15.71 -3.90 9.05
C PRO A 120 -15.84 -4.93 7.90
N GLY A 121 -16.13 -6.18 8.23
CA GLY A 121 -16.33 -7.25 7.25
C GLY A 121 -15.11 -8.13 6.99
N ASP A 122 -15.23 -9.04 6.02
CA ASP A 122 -14.13 -9.93 5.58
C ASP A 122 -13.63 -9.44 4.21
N SER A 123 -12.39 -8.98 4.16
CA SER A 123 -11.77 -8.43 2.95
C SER A 123 -11.62 -9.43 1.81
N LYS A 124 -11.91 -10.72 2.01
CA LYS A 124 -11.99 -11.71 0.93
C LYS A 124 -13.14 -11.45 -0.03
N TYR A 125 -14.17 -10.72 0.40
CA TYR A 125 -15.31 -10.38 -0.45
C TYR A 125 -15.08 -9.11 -1.27
N ASP A 126 -14.09 -8.30 -0.90
CA ASP A 126 -13.74 -7.06 -1.59
C ASP A 126 -13.47 -7.33 -3.08
N HIS A 127 -14.08 -6.50 -3.95
CA HIS A 127 -13.91 -6.56 -5.41
C HIS A 127 -14.32 -7.92 -6.03
N SER A 128 -15.13 -8.71 -5.34
CA SER A 128 -15.69 -9.95 -5.87
C SER A 128 -17.10 -9.74 -6.42
N SER A 129 -17.56 -10.64 -7.29
CA SER A 129 -18.96 -10.63 -7.75
C SER A 129 -19.97 -10.92 -6.64
N ASN A 130 -19.51 -11.43 -5.50
CA ASN A 130 -20.31 -11.69 -4.31
C ASN A 130 -19.83 -10.83 -3.14
N GLU A 131 -19.57 -9.55 -3.42
CA GLU A 131 -19.25 -8.56 -2.40
C GLU A 131 -20.39 -8.47 -1.38
N GLN A 132 -20.07 -8.73 -0.12
CA GLN A 132 -21.04 -8.80 0.96
C GLN A 132 -20.40 -8.50 2.30
N ILE A 133 -21.24 -8.04 3.23
CA ILE A 133 -20.88 -7.82 4.63
C ILE A 133 -21.99 -8.36 5.52
N GLU A 134 -21.62 -8.98 6.63
CA GLU A 134 -22.59 -9.42 7.62
C GLU A 134 -23.15 -8.19 8.38
N ILE A 135 -24.47 -8.16 8.58
CA ILE A 135 -25.14 -6.96 9.11
C ILE A 135 -24.65 -6.62 10.52
N LYS A 136 -24.40 -7.61 11.39
CA LYS A 136 -23.84 -7.35 12.72
C LYS A 136 -22.40 -6.84 12.64
N GLU A 137 -21.56 -7.31 11.72
CA GLU A 137 -20.22 -6.75 11.49
C GLU A 137 -20.32 -5.28 11.02
N PHE A 138 -21.24 -4.96 10.12
CA PHE A 138 -21.49 -3.59 9.71
C PHE A 138 -21.90 -2.69 10.88
N LEU A 139 -22.91 -3.11 11.66
CA LEU A 139 -23.39 -2.36 12.83
C LEU A 139 -22.30 -2.23 13.91
N ARG A 140 -21.51 -3.28 14.11
CA ARG A 140 -20.35 -3.25 15.01
C ARG A 140 -19.30 -2.24 14.54
N GLY A 141 -19.04 -2.17 13.24
CA GLY A 141 -18.16 -1.15 12.65
C GLY A 141 -18.62 0.28 12.97
N ILE A 142 -19.93 0.54 12.94
CA ILE A 142 -20.49 1.84 13.34
C ILE A 142 -20.18 2.15 14.81
N GLU A 143 -20.39 1.20 15.72
CA GLU A 143 -20.09 1.41 17.15
C GLU A 143 -18.59 1.62 17.40
N VAL A 144 -17.71 0.92 16.66
CA VAL A 144 -16.27 1.17 16.71
C VAL A 144 -15.94 2.60 16.28
N VAL A 145 -16.47 3.07 15.16
CA VAL A 145 -16.22 4.44 14.66
C VAL A 145 -16.74 5.47 15.66
N LYS A 146 -17.94 5.28 16.20
CA LYS A 146 -18.51 6.15 17.26
C LYS A 146 -17.63 6.21 18.50
N GLY A 147 -17.03 5.08 18.91
CA GLY A 147 -16.13 5.01 20.05
C GLY A 147 -14.74 5.58 19.78
N ALA A 148 -14.26 5.50 18.53
CA ALA A 148 -12.92 5.94 18.13
C ALA A 148 -12.85 7.45 17.88
N LEU A 149 -13.84 8.03 17.19
CA LEU A 149 -13.79 9.43 16.75
C LEU A 149 -13.54 10.42 17.91
N PRO A 150 -14.23 10.37 19.06
CA PRO A 150 -13.94 11.27 20.18
C PRO A 150 -12.51 11.14 20.69
N LYS A 151 -11.96 9.91 20.72
CA LYS A 151 -10.58 9.64 21.16
C LYS A 151 -9.55 10.19 20.17
N VAL A 152 -9.84 10.11 18.87
CA VAL A 152 -9.02 10.77 17.84
C VAL A 152 -9.02 12.27 18.07
N MET A 153 -10.20 12.88 18.20
CA MET A 153 -10.33 14.32 18.40
C MET A 153 -9.67 14.82 19.67
N GLU A 154 -9.66 14.02 20.74
CA GLU A 154 -8.93 14.34 21.98
C GLU A 154 -7.41 14.25 21.79
N ALA A 155 -6.93 13.25 21.05
CA ALA A 155 -5.50 12.97 20.89
C ALA A 155 -4.78 13.86 19.86
N ILE A 156 -5.52 14.60 19.02
CA ILE A 156 -4.98 15.52 18.01
C ILE A 156 -5.24 17.00 18.32
N ARG A 157 -5.85 17.30 19.47
CA ARG A 157 -5.92 18.66 20.03
C ARG A 157 -4.56 19.11 20.54
#